data_AF-A0A060C7P7-F1
#
_entry.id   AF-A0A060C7P7-F1
#
_cell.length_a   1.000
_cell.length_b   1.000
_cell.length_c   1.000
_cell.angle_alpha   90.00
_cell.angle_beta   90.00
_cell.angle_gamma   90.00
#
_symmetry.space_group_name_H-M   'P 1'
#
loop_
_entity.id
_entity.type
_entity.pdbx_description
1 polymer ?
#
loop_
_entity_poly.entity_id
_entity_poly.type
_entity_poly.pdbx_seq_one_letter_code
_entity_poly.pdbx_strand_id
1 'polypeptide(L)'
;NDPRTAAAHFARVAHGQKHPIALARAYYWQGRAAAAMGNTMSARSHYSTAANYSWTYYGQMARLQLGMRPVDLRPTPSISFNDKQTFARLEPVKAIRLLYAIGERNIPLTIYYDLAWRLPDPSHLALLADLAEDNNDPRGALAVGRRQSVKASRSRVI
;
A
#
# COMPACT_ATOMS: atom_id res chain seq x y z
N ASN A 1 -12.83 31.55 -2.10
CA ASN A 1 -13.18 30.73 -3.28
C ASN A 1 -12.23 31.08 -4.43
N ASP A 2 -10.93 30.79 -4.29
CA ASP A 2 -9.90 31.14 -5.27
C ASP A 2 -9.18 29.86 -5.75
N PRO A 3 -9.56 29.33 -6.92
CA PRO A 3 -8.99 28.07 -7.40
C PRO A 3 -7.57 28.22 -7.95
N ARG A 4 -7.15 29.42 -8.39
CA ARG A 4 -5.78 29.64 -8.90
C ARG A 4 -4.77 29.58 -7.76
N THR A 5 -5.07 30.28 -6.67
CA THR A 5 -4.24 30.25 -5.46
C THR A 5 -4.21 28.84 -4.86
N ALA A 6 -5.36 28.16 -4.80
CA ALA A 6 -5.41 26.77 -4.34
C ALA A 6 -4.51 25.84 -5.17
N ALA A 7 -4.56 25.94 -6.50
CA ALA A 7 -3.71 25.13 -7.38
C ALA A 7 -2.21 25.33 -7.08
N ALA A 8 -1.77 26.58 -6.90
CA ALA A 8 -0.38 26.89 -6.57
C ALA A 8 0.05 26.29 -5.21
N HIS A 9 -0.80 26.37 -4.19
CA HIS A 9 -0.50 25.78 -2.87
C HIS A 9 -0.40 24.27 -2.93
N PHE A 10 -1.37 23.60 -3.56
CA PHE A 10 -1.35 22.14 -3.65
C PHE A 10 -0.24 21.61 -4.57
N ALA A 11 0.19 22.38 -5.58
CA ALA A 11 1.40 22.09 -6.36
C ALA A 11 2.66 22.04 -5.48
N ARG A 12 2.81 23.01 -4.56
CA ARG A 12 3.93 23.02 -3.61
C ARG A 12 3.92 21.84 -2.64
N VAL A 13 2.74 21.36 -2.23
CA VAL A 13 2.63 20.16 -1.36
C VAL A 13 3.14 18.90 -2.04
N ALA A 14 2.95 18.78 -3.37
CA ALA A 14 3.44 17.63 -4.12
C ALA A 14 4.97 17.70 -4.37
N HIS A 15 5.54 18.90 -4.43
CA HIS A 15 6.95 19.10 -4.73
C HIS A 15 7.86 18.46 -3.68
N GLY A 16 8.74 17.56 -4.11
CA GLY A 16 9.67 16.84 -3.24
C GLY A 16 9.02 15.82 -2.29
N GLN A 17 7.70 15.64 -2.35
CA GLN A 17 6.97 14.73 -1.48
C GLN A 17 7.09 13.28 -1.97
N LYS A 18 7.28 12.35 -1.02
CA LYS A 18 7.38 10.91 -1.29
C LYS A 18 6.30 10.09 -0.58
N HIS A 19 5.60 10.69 0.39
CA HIS A 19 4.58 10.00 1.17
C HIS A 19 3.28 9.85 0.36
N PRO A 20 2.82 8.62 0.07
CA PRO A 20 1.67 8.39 -0.82
C PRO A 20 0.38 9.09 -0.39
N ILE A 21 0.09 9.16 0.92
CA ILE A 21 -1.11 9.84 1.44
C ILE A 21 -1.06 11.35 1.15
N ALA A 22 0.13 11.95 1.24
CA ALA A 22 0.31 13.38 1.00
C ALA A 22 0.23 13.69 -0.50
N LEU A 23 0.84 12.84 -1.34
CA LEU A 23 0.74 12.94 -2.80
C LEU A 23 -0.71 12.81 -3.28
N ALA A 24 -1.43 11.78 -2.83
CA ALA A 24 -2.83 11.57 -3.19
C ALA A 24 -3.70 12.79 -2.86
N ARG A 25 -3.51 13.37 -1.67
CA ARG A 25 -4.20 14.58 -1.23
C ARG A 25 -3.87 15.78 -2.12
N ALA A 26 -2.58 16.01 -2.38
CA ALA A 26 -2.13 17.15 -3.19
C ALA A 26 -2.71 17.09 -4.60
N TYR A 27 -2.59 15.95 -5.27
CA TYR A 27 -3.11 15.77 -6.63
C TYR A 27 -4.65 15.82 -6.68
N TYR A 28 -5.35 15.23 -5.71
CA TYR A 28 -6.81 15.35 -5.67
C TYR A 28 -7.27 16.82 -5.62
N TRP A 29 -6.66 17.62 -4.75
CA TRP A 29 -7.05 19.02 -4.62
C TRP A 29 -6.57 19.90 -5.78
N GLN A 30 -5.44 19.59 -6.43
CA GLN A 30 -5.09 20.19 -7.73
C GLN A 30 -6.15 19.88 -8.79
N GLY A 31 -6.67 18.66 -8.83
CA GLY A 31 -7.77 18.28 -9.71
C GLY A 31 -9.05 19.07 -9.44
N ARG A 32 -9.40 19.25 -8.16
CA ARG A 32 -10.54 20.09 -7.74
C ARG A 32 -10.37 21.55 -8.14
N ALA A 33 -9.17 22.11 -7.97
CA ALA A 33 -8.87 23.48 -8.38
C ALA A 33 -8.95 23.64 -9.91
N ALA A 34 -8.39 22.70 -10.67
CA ALA A 34 -8.47 22.69 -12.13
C ALA A 34 -9.91 22.58 -12.64
N ALA A 35 -10.73 21.71 -12.02
CA ALA A 35 -12.14 21.57 -12.35
C ALA A 35 -12.92 22.87 -12.09
N ALA A 36 -12.65 23.54 -10.96
CA ALA A 36 -13.25 24.84 -10.63
C ALA A 36 -12.84 25.97 -11.58
N MET A 37 -11.70 25.82 -12.29
CA MET A 37 -11.27 26.74 -13.35
C MET A 37 -11.81 26.36 -14.74
N GLY A 38 -12.65 25.31 -14.85
CA GLY A 38 -13.14 24.81 -16.14
C GLY A 38 -12.08 24.03 -16.94
N ASN A 39 -10.88 23.80 -16.39
CA ASN A 39 -9.84 23.04 -17.06
C ASN A 39 -10.01 21.53 -16.79
N THR A 40 -10.92 20.92 -17.54
CA THR A 40 -11.31 19.51 -17.42
C THR A 40 -10.16 18.56 -17.73
N MET A 41 -9.28 18.90 -18.67
CA MET A 41 -8.12 18.09 -19.04
C MET A 41 -7.11 18.00 -17.89
N SER A 42 -6.72 19.13 -17.31
CA SER A 42 -5.82 19.14 -16.15
C SER A 42 -6.48 18.50 -14.93
N ALA A 43 -7.78 18.70 -14.72
CA ALA A 43 -8.51 18.04 -13.65
C ALA A 43 -8.42 16.51 -13.75
N ARG A 44 -8.68 15.96 -14.94
CA ARG A 44 -8.60 14.52 -15.22
C ARG A 44 -7.19 13.97 -15.03
N SER A 45 -6.17 14.74 -15.43
CA SER A 45 -4.76 14.36 -15.23
C SER A 45 -4.42 14.25 -13.74
N HIS A 46 -4.74 15.28 -12.95
CA HIS A 46 -4.48 15.28 -11.52
C HIS A 46 -5.27 14.20 -10.76
N TYR A 47 -6.54 13.98 -11.11
CA TYR A 47 -7.30 12.86 -10.54
C TYR A 47 -6.69 11.51 -10.91
N SER A 48 -6.18 11.33 -12.13
CA SER A 48 -5.53 10.08 -12.54
C SER A 48 -4.29 9.80 -11.70
N THR A 49 -3.47 10.83 -11.44
CA THR A 49 -2.30 10.69 -10.55
C THR A 49 -2.71 10.34 -9.11
N ALA A 50 -3.73 11.00 -8.55
CA ALA A 50 -4.24 10.68 -7.23
C ALA A 50 -4.83 9.25 -7.16
N ALA A 51 -5.53 8.82 -8.21
CA ALA A 51 -6.18 7.51 -8.32
C ALA A 51 -5.20 6.33 -8.29
N ASN A 52 -3.92 6.54 -8.64
CA ASN A 52 -2.87 5.54 -8.49
C ASN A 52 -2.63 5.15 -7.02
N TYR A 53 -2.97 6.03 -6.09
CA TYR A 53 -2.91 5.78 -4.64
C TYR A 53 -4.28 5.30 -4.12
N SER A 54 -4.87 4.32 -4.79
CA SER A 54 -6.26 3.86 -4.61
C SER A 54 -6.63 3.38 -3.20
N TRP A 55 -5.64 3.03 -2.37
CA TRP A 55 -5.84 2.64 -0.97
C TRP A 55 -6.00 3.84 -0.02
N THR A 56 -5.66 5.05 -0.46
CA THR A 56 -5.79 6.27 0.33
C THR A 56 -7.17 6.90 0.15
N TYR A 57 -7.67 7.63 1.14
CA TYR A 57 -8.95 8.34 1.06
C TYR A 57 -9.05 9.22 -0.20
N TYR A 58 -8.04 10.07 -0.46
CA TYR A 58 -8.05 10.97 -1.61
C TYR A 58 -7.85 10.26 -2.95
N GLY A 59 -7.17 9.12 -2.97
CA GLY A 59 -7.10 8.27 -4.17
C GLY A 59 -8.46 7.64 -4.50
N GLN A 60 -9.22 7.17 -3.49
CA GLN A 60 -10.58 6.69 -3.70
C GLN A 60 -11.51 7.80 -4.18
N MET A 61 -11.43 9.00 -3.60
CA MET A 61 -12.19 10.15 -4.07
C MET A 61 -11.85 10.53 -5.52
N ALA A 62 -10.58 10.51 -5.89
CA ALA A 62 -10.16 10.77 -7.26
C ALA A 62 -10.70 9.73 -8.26
N ARG A 63 -10.73 8.45 -7.88
CA ARG A 63 -11.35 7.38 -8.68
C ARG A 63 -12.84 7.63 -8.90
N LEU A 64 -13.56 8.08 -7.88
CA LEU A 64 -14.97 8.46 -8.01
C LEU A 64 -15.14 9.61 -9.01
N GLN A 65 -14.27 10.64 -8.96
CA GLN A 65 -14.30 11.74 -9.94
C GLN A 65 -14.03 11.28 -11.39
N LEU A 66 -13.33 10.16 -11.56
CA LEU A 66 -13.03 9.56 -12.87
C LEU A 66 -14.06 8.54 -13.33
N GLY A 67 -15.11 8.25 -12.53
CA GLY A 67 -16.06 7.18 -12.82
C GLY A 67 -15.47 5.76 -12.68
N MET A 68 -14.36 5.62 -11.96
CA MET A 68 -13.72 4.33 -11.70
C MET A 68 -14.34 3.64 -10.47
N ARG A 69 -14.34 2.31 -10.45
CA ARG A 69 -14.77 1.54 -9.27
C ARG A 69 -13.90 1.88 -8.04
N PRO A 70 -14.53 2.07 -6.86
CA PRO A 70 -13.79 2.28 -5.62
C PRO A 70 -13.03 1.00 -5.27
N VAL A 71 -11.70 1.15 -5.17
CA VAL A 71 -10.73 0.11 -4.79
C VAL A 71 -10.57 -1.04 -5.81
N ASP A 72 -9.33 -1.22 -6.24
CA ASP A 72 -8.86 -2.42 -6.95
C ASP A 72 -8.06 -3.23 -5.92
N LEU A 73 -8.71 -4.20 -5.28
CA LEU A 73 -8.05 -5.11 -4.35
C LEU A 73 -7.13 -6.01 -5.16
N ARG A 74 -5.89 -6.15 -4.72
CA ARG A 74 -4.96 -7.00 -5.46
C ARG A 74 -5.41 -8.45 -5.37
N PRO A 75 -5.27 -9.20 -6.47
CA PRO A 75 -5.44 -10.65 -6.39
C PRO A 75 -4.42 -11.23 -5.41
N THR A 76 -4.87 -12.21 -4.65
CA THR A 76 -3.99 -13.02 -3.79
C THR A 76 -2.99 -13.74 -4.70
N PRO A 77 -1.68 -13.75 -4.38
CA PRO A 77 -0.71 -14.48 -5.19
C PRO A 77 -1.04 -15.97 -5.22
N SER A 78 -0.81 -16.61 -6.35
CA SER A 78 -0.89 -18.07 -6.45
C SER A 78 0.32 -18.67 -5.74
N ILE A 79 0.09 -19.48 -4.70
CA ILE A 79 1.13 -20.11 -3.90
C ILE A 79 1.39 -21.52 -4.45
N SER A 80 2.59 -21.76 -4.97
CA SER A 80 3.00 -23.08 -5.44
C SER A 80 3.51 -23.98 -4.29
N PHE A 81 3.65 -25.27 -4.57
CA PHE A 81 4.31 -26.21 -3.64
C PHE A 81 5.76 -25.80 -3.32
N ASN A 82 6.49 -25.33 -4.34
CA ASN A 82 7.87 -24.89 -4.19
C ASN A 82 7.97 -23.63 -3.30
N ASP A 83 7.01 -22.71 -3.39
CA ASP A 83 6.97 -21.51 -2.53
C ASP A 83 6.81 -21.89 -1.06
N LYS A 84 5.91 -22.84 -0.77
CA LYS A 84 5.73 -23.38 0.60
C LYS A 84 7.01 -24.03 1.12
N GLN A 85 7.68 -24.84 0.27
CA GLN A 85 8.90 -25.54 0.67
C GLN A 85 10.07 -24.58 0.92
N THR A 86 10.25 -23.58 0.06
CA THR A 86 11.30 -22.57 0.22
C THR A 86 11.04 -21.67 1.42
N PHE A 87 9.79 -21.23 1.62
CA PHE A 87 9.37 -20.45 2.78
C PHE A 87 9.63 -21.20 4.10
N ALA A 88 9.25 -22.47 4.18
CA ALA A 88 9.43 -23.29 5.39
C ALA A 88 10.91 -23.52 5.77
N ARG A 89 11.84 -23.39 4.81
CA ARG A 89 13.28 -23.55 5.05
C ARG A 89 13.94 -22.30 5.64
N LEU A 90 13.30 -21.13 5.58
CA LEU A 90 13.86 -19.88 6.09
C LEU A 90 14.05 -19.95 7.61
N GLU A 91 15.28 -19.74 8.08
CA GLU A 91 15.58 -19.73 9.52
C GLU A 91 14.71 -18.76 10.33
N PRO A 92 14.42 -17.52 9.87
CA PRO A 92 13.49 -16.63 10.55
C PRO A 92 12.07 -17.20 10.69
N VAL A 93 11.59 -17.97 9.71
CA VAL A 93 10.26 -18.61 9.75
C VAL A 93 10.24 -19.73 10.78
N LYS A 94 11.32 -20.54 10.85
CA LYS A 94 11.47 -21.56 11.89
C LYS A 94 11.52 -20.92 13.28
N ALA A 95 12.24 -19.82 13.44
CA ALA A 95 12.32 -19.07 14.69
C ALA A 95 10.94 -18.56 15.14
N ILE A 96 10.15 -17.96 14.24
CA ILE A 96 8.77 -17.54 14.55
C ILE A 96 7.94 -18.73 15.05
N ARG A 97 7.99 -19.88 14.36
CA ARG A 97 7.24 -21.09 14.76
C ARG A 97 7.64 -21.57 16.15
N LEU A 98 8.94 -21.60 16.45
CA LEU A 98 9.45 -22.01 17.76
C LEU A 98 9.00 -21.05 18.87
N LEU A 99 9.06 -19.74 18.62
CA LEU A 99 8.62 -18.72 19.58
C LEU A 99 7.13 -18.87 19.90
N TYR A 100 6.28 -19.07 18.90
CA TYR A 100 4.87 -19.34 19.14
C TYR A 100 4.63 -20.66 19.87
N ALA A 101 5.40 -21.71 19.55
CA ALA A 101 5.28 -23.00 20.23
C ALA A 101 5.59 -22.94 21.73
N ILE A 102 6.47 -22.02 22.16
CA ILE A 102 6.77 -21.78 23.57
C ILE A 102 5.89 -20.70 24.22
N GLY A 103 4.90 -20.17 23.49
CA GLY A 103 3.98 -19.13 23.98
C GLY A 103 4.53 -17.70 23.92
N GLU A 104 5.71 -17.47 23.33
CA GLU A 104 6.29 -16.13 23.15
C GLU A 104 5.60 -15.39 22.01
N ARG A 105 4.99 -14.23 22.31
CA ARG A 105 4.17 -13.46 21.37
C ARG A 105 4.70 -12.07 21.03
N ASN A 106 5.71 -11.57 21.72
CA ASN A 106 6.24 -10.23 21.48
C ASN A 106 7.43 -10.27 20.50
N ILE A 107 8.34 -11.22 20.67
CA ILE A 107 9.52 -11.36 19.81
C ILE A 107 9.17 -11.62 18.33
N PRO A 108 8.18 -12.47 17.98
CA PRO A 108 7.81 -12.71 16.58
C PRO A 108 7.56 -11.43 15.79
N LEU A 109 6.95 -10.41 16.41
CA LEU A 109 6.61 -9.15 15.73
C LEU A 109 7.83 -8.45 15.12
N THR A 110 8.97 -8.47 15.81
CA THR A 110 10.23 -7.92 15.29
C THR A 110 10.68 -8.67 14.04
N ILE A 111 10.56 -10.00 14.05
CA ILE A 111 10.93 -10.86 12.91
C ILE A 111 9.94 -10.64 11.74
N TYR A 112 8.65 -10.44 12.02
CA TYR A 112 7.65 -10.10 11.01
C TYR A 112 7.99 -8.79 10.29
N TYR A 113 8.30 -7.72 11.03
CA TYR A 113 8.68 -6.45 10.42
C TYR A 113 9.90 -6.62 9.51
N ASP A 114 10.91 -7.29 10.03
CA ASP A 114 12.15 -7.54 9.31
C ASP A 114 11.93 -8.36 8.02
N LEU A 115 11.22 -9.49 8.09
CA LEU A 115 10.89 -10.31 6.94
C LEU A 115 9.99 -9.57 5.94
N ALA A 116 9.01 -8.80 6.42
CA ALA A 116 8.18 -7.98 5.55
C ALA A 116 9.03 -6.99 4.74
N TRP A 117 10.10 -6.45 5.33
CA TRP A 117 11.02 -5.56 4.63
C TRP A 117 11.92 -6.29 3.62
N ARG A 118 12.41 -7.48 3.97
CA ARG A 118 13.42 -8.22 3.17
C ARG A 118 12.84 -9.11 2.08
N LEU A 119 11.67 -9.71 2.28
CA LEU A 119 11.09 -10.66 1.32
C LEU A 119 10.57 -9.93 0.07
N PRO A 120 11.14 -10.17 -1.12
CA PRO A 120 10.71 -9.51 -2.34
C PRO A 120 9.48 -10.18 -2.97
N ASP A 121 9.27 -11.47 -2.68
CA ASP A 121 8.28 -12.35 -3.29
C ASP A 121 6.89 -12.19 -2.65
N PRO A 122 5.86 -11.81 -3.43
CA PRO A 122 4.48 -11.79 -2.96
C PRO A 122 4.00 -13.12 -2.34
N SER A 123 4.42 -14.28 -2.86
CA SER A 123 4.00 -15.59 -2.35
C SER A 123 4.55 -15.85 -0.95
N HIS A 124 5.82 -15.52 -0.69
CA HIS A 124 6.40 -15.60 0.66
C HIS A 124 5.79 -14.60 1.63
N LEU A 125 5.41 -13.41 1.17
CA LEU A 125 4.69 -12.45 2.00
C LEU A 125 3.28 -12.94 2.34
N ALA A 126 2.57 -13.59 1.41
CA ALA A 126 1.28 -14.21 1.72
C ALA A 126 1.42 -15.33 2.75
N LEU A 127 2.37 -16.24 2.57
CA LEU A 127 2.66 -17.30 3.55
C LEU A 127 3.08 -16.78 4.93
N LEU A 128 3.74 -15.62 4.98
CA LEU A 128 4.07 -14.96 6.23
C LEU A 128 2.82 -14.40 6.91
N ALA A 129 1.90 -13.80 6.15
CA ALA A 129 0.61 -13.36 6.69
C ALA A 129 -0.20 -14.56 7.22
N ASP A 130 -0.29 -15.64 6.45
CA ASP A 130 -0.97 -16.89 6.86
C ASP A 130 -0.38 -17.43 8.18
N LEU A 131 0.95 -17.43 8.33
CA LEU A 131 1.60 -17.84 9.58
C LEU A 131 1.17 -16.99 10.78
N ALA A 132 0.95 -15.69 10.59
CA ALA A 132 0.46 -14.82 11.68
C ALA A 132 -1.01 -15.11 12.00
N GLU A 133 -1.84 -15.32 10.98
CA GLU A 133 -3.27 -15.64 11.12
C GLU A 133 -3.46 -17.00 11.82
N ASP A 134 -2.72 -18.04 11.42
CA ASP A 134 -2.73 -19.37 12.03
C ASP A 134 -2.41 -19.33 13.54
N ASN A 135 -1.64 -18.33 13.98
CA ASN A 135 -1.25 -18.13 15.37
C ASN A 135 -2.08 -17.06 16.10
N ASN A 136 -3.15 -16.55 15.48
CA ASN A 136 -3.99 -15.47 16.00
C ASN A 136 -3.19 -14.21 16.39
N ASP A 137 -2.15 -13.84 15.63
CA ASP A 137 -1.41 -12.59 15.80
C ASP A 137 -1.77 -11.54 14.73
N PRO A 138 -2.80 -10.70 14.97
CA PRO A 138 -3.22 -9.68 14.01
C PRO A 138 -2.15 -8.60 13.77
N ARG A 139 -1.20 -8.42 14.70
CA ARG A 139 -0.12 -7.43 14.56
C ARG A 139 0.88 -7.91 13.50
N GLY A 140 1.18 -9.21 13.48
CA GLY A 140 2.00 -9.85 12.45
C GLY A 140 1.37 -9.72 11.07
N ALA A 141 0.08 -10.07 10.93
CA ALA A 141 -0.65 -9.95 9.67
C ALA A 141 -0.67 -8.49 9.15
N LEU A 142 -0.91 -7.51 10.03
CA LEU A 142 -0.88 -6.09 9.68
C LEU A 142 0.51 -5.61 9.23
N ALA A 143 1.58 -6.05 9.90
CA ALA A 143 2.95 -5.69 9.56
C ALA A 143 3.28 -6.10 8.11
N VAL A 144 2.85 -7.29 7.71
CA VAL A 144 3.02 -7.83 6.35
C VAL A 144 2.13 -7.11 5.34
N GLY A 145 0.84 -6.98 5.63
CA GLY A 145 -0.15 -6.38 4.72
C GLY A 145 0.19 -4.94 4.34
N ARG A 146 0.64 -4.13 5.30
CA ARG A 146 1.05 -2.73 5.06
C ARG A 146 2.15 -2.63 4.01
N ARG A 147 3.11 -3.57 3.98
CA ARG A 147 4.20 -3.57 3.00
C ARG A 147 3.72 -3.93 1.61
N GLN A 148 2.85 -4.95 1.51
CA GLN A 148 2.26 -5.31 0.23
C GLN A 148 1.57 -4.08 -0.38
N SER A 149 0.78 -3.32 0.38
CA SER A 149 0.11 -2.09 -0.11
C SER A 149 1.10 -1.03 -0.64
N VAL A 150 2.25 -0.83 0.03
CA VAL A 150 3.25 0.19 -0.37
C VAL A 150 3.99 -0.20 -1.66
N LYS A 151 4.37 -1.46 -1.87
CA LYS A 151 5.23 -1.86 -3.01
C LYS A 151 4.57 -1.63 -4.38
N ALA A 152 3.30 -2.00 -4.59
CA ALA A 152 2.68 -1.73 -5.91
C ALA A 152 2.19 -0.31 -6.12
N SER A 153 2.27 0.58 -5.12
CA SER A 153 2.18 2.03 -5.39
C SER A 153 3.42 2.53 -6.13
N ARG A 154 4.55 1.80 -6.08
CA ARG A 154 5.81 2.14 -6.77
C ARG A 154 5.97 1.46 -8.12
N SER A 155 5.53 0.20 -8.28
CA SER A 155 5.65 -0.54 -9.54
C SER A 155 4.71 -0.07 -10.66
N ARG A 156 3.75 0.81 -10.37
CA ARG A 156 2.86 1.43 -11.37
C ARG A 156 3.38 2.79 -11.91
N VAL A 157 4.57 3.21 -11.48
CA VAL A 157 5.18 4.53 -11.77
C VAL A 157 6.40 4.40 -12.72
N ILE A 158 6.63 3.22 -13.28
CA ILE A 158 7.70 2.95 -14.26
C ILE A 158 7.08 2.31 -15.50
#